data_AF-A0A1X1K214-F1
#
_entry.id   AF-A0A1X1K214-F1
#
_cell.length_a   1.000
_cell.length_b   1.000
_cell.length_c   1.000
_cell.angle_alpha   90.00
_cell.angle_beta   90.00
_cell.angle_gamma   90.00
#
_symmetry.space_group_name_H-M   'P 1'
#
loop_
_entity.id
_entity.type
_entity.pdbx_description
1 polymer ?
#
loop_
_entity_poly.entity_id
_entity_poly.type
_entity_poly.pdbx_seq_one_letter_code
_entity_poly.pdbx_strand_id
1 'polypeptide(L)'
;MTHEVVTIQPNELTQEDILIQVLQTQKELKQNQEVLAGDVDYLKNEQPVNPSICLELENLRKVKVIKALGGKDSQAYKDRSFAGKVFRQAAKDFKEFFRIPRYDLLKKKDEEKAFTYWDSWEPSHNTKMEIKELNKVKPA
;
A
#
# COMPACT_ATOMS: atom_id res chain seq x y z
N MET A 1 -51.45 58.60 28.74
CA MET A 1 -50.56 57.84 27.84
C MET A 1 -50.49 56.43 28.37
N THR A 2 -51.25 55.51 27.77
CA THR A 2 -51.30 54.11 28.16
C THR A 2 -50.17 53.38 27.45
N HIS A 3 -49.19 52.89 28.21
CA HIS A 3 -48.11 52.08 27.68
C HIS A 3 -48.65 50.69 27.33
N GLU A 4 -48.79 50.39 26.04
CA GLU A 4 -48.97 49.01 25.57
C GLU A 4 -47.67 48.25 25.82
N VAL A 5 -47.73 47.28 26.74
CA VAL A 5 -46.69 46.27 26.91
C VAL A 5 -46.80 45.33 25.72
N VAL A 6 -45.90 45.49 24.75
CA VAL A 6 -45.69 44.50 23.69
C VAL A 6 -45.15 43.23 24.36
N THR A 7 -46.03 42.29 24.66
CA THR A 7 -45.66 40.93 25.07
C THR A 7 -45.07 40.23 23.85
N ILE A 8 -43.74 40.23 23.77
CA ILE A 8 -43.00 39.38 22.84
C ILE A 8 -43.14 37.96 23.39
N GLN A 9 -44.05 37.17 22.80
CA GLN A 9 -44.12 35.73 23.04
C GLN A 9 -42.81 35.10 22.54
N PRO A 10 -42.10 34.27 23.32
CA PRO A 10 -40.99 33.50 22.80
C PRO A 10 -41.54 32.59 21.70
N ASN A 11 -40.90 32.60 20.53
CA ASN A 11 -41.29 31.76 19.40
C ASN A 11 -41.04 30.28 19.79
N GLU A 12 -42.01 29.64 20.45
CA GLU A 12 -41.97 28.22 20.79
C GLU A 12 -41.99 27.40 19.50
N LEU A 13 -40.90 26.67 19.25
CA LEU A 13 -40.81 25.71 18.14
C LEU A 13 -41.96 24.72 18.24
N THR A 14 -42.75 24.63 17.16
CA THR A 14 -43.88 23.70 17.11
C THR A 14 -43.39 22.26 17.03
N GLN A 15 -44.26 21.29 17.32
CA GLN A 15 -43.94 19.87 17.14
C GLN A 15 -43.54 19.55 15.69
N GLU A 16 -44.11 20.26 14.72
CA GLU A 16 -43.76 20.15 13.30
C GLU A 16 -42.34 20.67 13.04
N ASP A 17 -41.97 21.81 13.61
CA ASP A 17 -40.62 22.37 13.47
C ASP A 17 -39.56 21.42 14.06
N ILE A 18 -39.85 20.81 15.21
CA ILE A 18 -38.97 19.81 15.83
C ILE A 18 -38.82 18.59 14.92
N LEU A 19 -39.91 18.09 14.33
CA LEU A 19 -39.86 16.95 13.42
C LEU A 19 -39.05 17.27 12.16
N ILE A 20 -39.24 18.44 11.57
CA ILE A 20 -38.48 18.92 10.42
C ILE A 20 -36.99 18.97 10.77
N GLN A 21 -36.64 19.53 11.91
CA GLN A 21 -35.25 19.62 12.37
C GLN A 21 -34.63 18.23 12.59
N VAL A 22 -35.35 17.31 13.23
CA VAL A 22 -34.89 15.92 13.42
C VAL A 22 -34.64 15.23 12.09
N LEU A 23 -35.55 15.35 11.12
CA LEU A 23 -35.40 14.73 9.80
C LEU A 23 -34.23 15.35 9.01
N GLN A 24 -34.02 16.65 9.12
CA GLN A 24 -32.86 17.34 8.53
C GLN A 24 -31.55 16.82 9.14
N THR A 25 -31.47 16.74 10.48
CA THR A 25 -30.30 16.19 11.17
C THR A 25 -30.06 14.72 10.81
N GLN A 26 -31.11 13.89 10.73
CA GLN A 26 -30.98 12.49 10.31
C GLN A 26 -30.45 12.36 8.87
N LYS A 27 -30.91 13.23 7.97
CA LYS A 27 -30.42 13.29 6.59
C LYS A 27 -28.93 13.63 6.57
N GLU A 28 -28.50 14.64 7.33
CA GLU A 28 -27.09 15.04 7.43
C GLU A 28 -26.22 13.92 8.04
N LEU A 29 -26.69 13.27 9.12
CA LEU A 29 -25.98 12.15 9.74
C LEU A 29 -25.76 11.00 8.76
N LYS A 30 -26.77 10.66 7.95
CA LYS A 30 -26.65 9.62 6.94
C LYS A 30 -25.62 9.97 5.87
N GLN A 31 -25.62 11.22 5.40
CA GLN A 31 -24.63 11.71 4.43
C GLN A 31 -23.20 11.63 5.01
N ASN A 32 -23.01 12.05 6.25
CA ASN A 32 -21.71 11.97 6.93
C ASN A 32 -21.25 10.52 7.12
N GLN A 33 -22.17 9.60 7.39
CA GLN A 33 -21.87 8.17 7.52
C GLN A 33 -21.38 7.56 6.20
N GLU A 34 -21.94 7.96 5.06
CA GLU A 34 -21.49 7.51 3.74
C GLU A 34 -20.06 8.00 3.44
N VAL A 35 -19.75 9.26 3.77
CA VAL A 35 -18.39 9.81 3.64
C VAL A 35 -17.40 9.04 4.52
N LEU A 36 -17.74 8.85 5.80
CA LEU A 36 -16.87 8.14 6.74
C LEU A 36 -16.61 6.69 6.31
N ALA A 37 -17.61 6.01 5.74
CA ALA A 37 -17.42 4.67 5.19
C ALA A 37 -16.39 4.65 4.05
N GLY A 38 -16.42 5.66 3.17
CA GLY A 38 -15.41 5.83 2.12
C GLY A 38 -14.01 6.08 2.66
N ASP A 39 -13.86 6.95 3.66
CA ASP A 39 -12.56 7.23 4.29
C ASP A 39 -11.99 5.98 4.97
N VAL A 40 -12.83 5.22 5.67
CA VAL A 40 -12.42 3.96 6.31
C VAL A 40 -11.97 2.93 5.29
N ASP A 41 -12.66 2.82 4.15
CA ASP A 41 -12.25 1.92 3.07
C ASP A 41 -10.89 2.34 2.50
N TYR A 42 -10.70 3.63 2.22
CA TYR A 42 -9.43 4.16 1.75
C TYR A 42 -8.29 3.85 2.73
N LEU A 43 -8.46 4.14 4.03
CA LEU A 43 -7.45 3.92 5.06
C LEU A 43 -7.07 2.44 5.25
N LYS A 44 -8.03 1.53 5.04
CA LYS A 44 -7.80 0.09 5.20
C LYS A 44 -7.19 -0.53 3.94
N ASN A 45 -7.65 -0.12 2.76
CA ASN A 45 -7.46 -0.90 1.53
C ASN A 45 -6.62 -0.19 0.47
N GLU A 46 -6.71 1.13 0.36
CA GLU A 46 -6.15 1.88 -0.76
C GLU A 46 -4.94 2.75 -0.35
N GLN A 47 -4.81 3.02 0.95
CA GLN A 47 -3.68 3.75 1.48
C GLN A 47 -2.35 3.02 1.17
N PRO A 48 -1.29 3.75 0.80
CA PRO A 48 0.03 3.16 0.70
C PRO A 48 0.53 2.58 2.03
N VAL A 49 1.35 1.53 1.92
CA VAL A 49 2.06 0.93 3.07
C VAL A 49 3.00 1.94 3.73
N ASN A 50 3.35 1.67 4.98
CA ASN A 50 4.32 2.49 5.70
C ASN A 50 5.71 2.43 5.01
N PRO A 51 6.47 3.54 4.95
CA PRO A 51 7.84 3.54 4.44
C PRO A 51 8.78 2.49 5.07
N SER A 52 8.57 2.11 6.34
CA SER A 52 9.37 1.06 7.00
C SER A 52 9.22 -0.30 6.31
N ILE A 53 7.99 -0.66 5.93
CA ILE A 53 7.69 -1.90 5.20
C ILE A 53 8.34 -1.87 3.81
N CYS A 54 8.37 -0.71 3.15
CA CYS A 54 9.05 -0.56 1.86
C CYS A 54 10.54 -0.89 1.98
N LEU A 55 11.20 -0.35 3.01
CA LEU A 55 12.60 -0.62 3.29
C LEU A 55 12.84 -2.12 3.58
N GLU A 56 11.93 -2.74 4.33
CA GLU A 56 12.00 -4.17 4.64
C GLU A 56 11.88 -5.04 3.38
N LEU A 57 10.89 -4.76 2.53
CA LEU A 57 10.71 -5.45 1.24
C LEU A 57 11.92 -5.27 0.31
N GLU A 58 12.54 -4.09 0.29
CA GLU A 58 13.76 -3.86 -0.47
C GLU A 58 14.96 -4.67 0.04
N ASN A 59 15.08 -4.79 1.37
CA ASN A 59 16.13 -5.61 1.98
C ASN A 59 15.88 -7.09 1.73
N LEU A 60 14.63 -7.54 1.84
CA LEU A 60 14.23 -8.91 1.53
C LEU A 60 14.55 -9.27 0.07
N ARG A 61 14.20 -8.39 -0.88
CA ARG A 61 14.62 -8.52 -2.28
C ARG A 61 16.13 -8.74 -2.39
N LYS A 62 16.93 -7.90 -1.72
CA LYS A 62 18.40 -8.01 -1.82
C LYS A 62 18.89 -9.37 -1.34
N VAL A 63 18.38 -9.84 -0.19
CA VAL A 63 18.72 -11.15 0.36
C VAL A 63 18.34 -12.27 -0.60
N LYS A 64 17.11 -12.24 -1.14
CA LYS A 64 16.62 -13.27 -2.08
C LYS A 64 17.46 -13.30 -3.36
N VAL A 65 17.77 -12.15 -3.96
CA VAL A 65 18.61 -12.07 -5.16
C VAL A 65 20.01 -12.59 -4.90
N ILE A 66 20.66 -12.20 -3.78
CA ILE A 66 21.99 -12.70 -3.42
C ILE A 66 21.98 -14.22 -3.26
N LYS A 67 20.96 -14.77 -2.57
CA LYS A 67 20.79 -16.21 -2.41
C LYS A 67 20.62 -16.91 -3.76
N ALA A 68 19.80 -16.35 -4.65
CA ALA A 68 19.58 -16.90 -5.99
C ALA A 68 20.86 -16.90 -6.85
N LEU A 69 21.71 -15.88 -6.71
CA LEU A 69 23.02 -15.80 -7.36
C LEU A 69 24.05 -16.81 -6.79
N GLY A 70 23.74 -17.51 -5.70
CA GLY A 70 24.65 -18.46 -5.04
C GLY A 70 25.46 -17.87 -3.87
N GLY A 71 25.09 -16.69 -3.36
CA GLY A 71 25.77 -16.03 -2.24
C GLY A 71 26.74 -14.93 -2.67
N LYS A 72 27.33 -14.22 -1.69
CA LYS A 72 28.23 -13.08 -1.95
C LYS A 72 29.58 -13.49 -2.55
N ASP A 73 29.99 -14.73 -2.34
CA ASP A 73 31.27 -15.24 -2.81
C ASP A 73 31.19 -15.90 -4.20
N SER A 74 29.97 -16.03 -4.75
CA SER A 74 29.73 -16.65 -6.04
C SER A 74 30.25 -15.79 -7.20
N GLN A 75 30.66 -16.43 -8.29
CA GLN A 75 31.12 -15.69 -9.47
C GLN A 75 29.98 -14.88 -10.10
N ALA A 76 28.77 -15.44 -10.12
CA ALA A 76 27.59 -14.75 -10.62
C ALA A 76 27.28 -13.46 -9.83
N TYR A 77 27.56 -13.42 -8.53
CA TYR A 77 27.41 -12.19 -7.74
C TYR A 77 28.58 -11.20 -7.95
N LYS A 78 29.79 -11.72 -8.11
CA LYS A 78 31.00 -10.90 -8.34
C LYS A 78 30.98 -10.20 -9.70
N ASP A 79 30.37 -10.80 -10.72
CA ASP A 79 30.05 -10.11 -11.98
C ASP A 79 29.01 -9.01 -11.74
N ARG A 80 29.47 -7.77 -11.70
CA ARG A 80 28.64 -6.59 -11.41
C ARG A 80 27.58 -6.34 -12.48
N SER A 81 27.88 -6.61 -13.74
CA SER A 81 26.95 -6.38 -14.85
C SER A 81 25.81 -7.38 -14.76
N PHE A 82 26.16 -8.67 -14.63
CA PHE A 82 25.19 -9.74 -14.54
C PHE A 82 24.37 -9.67 -13.26
N ALA A 83 25.00 -9.54 -12.07
CA ALA A 83 24.27 -9.39 -10.82
C ALA A 83 23.31 -8.20 -10.88
N GLY A 84 23.77 -7.05 -11.41
CA GLY A 84 22.94 -5.86 -11.60
C GLY A 84 21.72 -6.09 -12.51
N LYS A 85 21.82 -6.94 -13.54
CA LYS A 85 20.69 -7.37 -14.37
C LYS A 85 19.67 -8.16 -13.55
N VAL A 86 20.12 -9.09 -12.70
CA VAL A 86 19.23 -9.91 -11.84
C VAL A 86 18.53 -9.06 -10.79
N PHE A 87 19.21 -8.11 -10.15
CA PHE A 87 18.58 -7.16 -9.22
C PHE A 87 17.49 -6.33 -9.90
N ARG A 88 17.75 -5.82 -11.11
CA ARG A 88 16.76 -5.05 -11.88
C ARG A 88 15.57 -5.91 -12.31
N GLN A 89 15.82 -7.16 -12.71
CA GLN A 89 14.77 -8.14 -13.00
C GLN A 89 13.86 -8.33 -11.78
N ALA A 90 14.43 -8.67 -10.62
CA ALA A 90 13.64 -8.85 -9.39
C ALA A 90 12.80 -7.61 -9.04
N ALA A 91 13.40 -6.41 -9.15
CA ALA A 91 12.68 -5.17 -8.89
C ALA A 91 11.54 -4.91 -9.89
N LYS A 92 11.73 -5.30 -11.16
CA LYS A 92 10.72 -5.19 -12.21
C LYS A 92 9.58 -6.18 -11.98
N ASP A 93 9.90 -7.45 -11.73
CA ASP A 93 8.92 -8.52 -11.56
C ASP A 93 7.97 -8.20 -10.39
N PHE A 94 8.50 -7.70 -9.26
CA PHE A 94 7.69 -7.28 -8.12
C PHE A 94 6.70 -6.17 -8.50
N LYS A 95 7.20 -5.13 -9.17
CA LYS A 95 6.41 -3.98 -9.60
C LYS A 95 5.33 -4.37 -10.60
N GLU A 96 5.62 -5.28 -11.52
CA GLU A 96 4.63 -5.79 -12.49
C GLU A 96 3.56 -6.64 -11.80
N PHE A 97 3.95 -7.50 -10.85
CA PHE A 97 3.01 -8.35 -10.11
C PHE A 97 2.00 -7.53 -9.29
N PHE A 98 2.47 -6.50 -8.58
CA PHE A 98 1.61 -5.60 -7.80
C PHE A 98 1.03 -4.44 -8.61
N ARG A 99 1.42 -4.28 -9.88
CA ARG A 99 1.02 -3.17 -10.77
C ARG A 99 1.32 -1.80 -10.17
N ILE A 100 2.51 -1.63 -9.59
CA ILE A 100 2.97 -0.40 -8.97
C ILE A 100 4.25 0.12 -9.63
N PRO A 101 4.44 1.44 -9.79
CA PRO A 101 5.67 1.98 -10.35
C PRO A 101 6.83 2.04 -9.34
N ARG A 102 6.52 2.04 -8.04
CA ARG A 102 7.44 2.17 -6.91
C ARG A 102 6.89 1.47 -5.67
N TYR A 103 7.76 1.04 -4.74
CA TYR A 103 7.43 0.14 -3.63
C TYR A 103 6.52 0.80 -2.59
N ASP A 104 6.70 2.08 -2.36
CA ASP A 104 5.90 2.94 -1.48
C ASP A 104 4.53 3.30 -2.03
N LEU A 105 4.16 2.80 -3.22
CA LEU A 105 2.77 2.81 -3.69
C LEU A 105 2.11 1.43 -3.55
N LEU A 106 2.77 0.47 -2.90
CA LEU A 106 2.13 -0.77 -2.50
C LEU A 106 0.97 -0.45 -1.56
N LYS A 107 -0.20 -1.03 -1.83
CA LYS A 107 -1.40 -0.83 -1.01
C LYS A 107 -1.28 -1.60 0.29
N LYS A 108 -1.80 -1.05 1.38
CA LYS A 108 -1.77 -1.67 2.71
C LYS A 108 -2.35 -3.09 2.72
N LYS A 109 -3.44 -3.32 2.00
CA LYS A 109 -4.06 -4.66 1.88
C LYS A 109 -3.16 -5.73 1.25
N ASP A 110 -2.15 -5.32 0.48
CA ASP A 110 -1.24 -6.21 -0.24
C ASP A 110 0.07 -6.47 0.52
N GLU A 111 0.21 -5.95 1.75
CA GLU A 111 1.43 -6.04 2.57
C GLU A 111 1.87 -7.49 2.79
N GLU A 112 1.02 -8.34 3.37
CA GLU A 112 1.34 -9.76 3.63
C GLU A 112 1.64 -10.53 2.34
N LYS A 113 0.92 -10.17 1.25
CA LYS A 113 1.12 -10.75 -0.07
C LYS A 113 2.48 -10.38 -0.65
N ALA A 114 3.00 -9.18 -0.37
CA ALA A 114 4.32 -8.75 -0.81
C ALA A 114 5.45 -9.52 -0.13
N PHE A 115 5.31 -9.85 1.15
CA PHE A 115 6.24 -10.75 1.85
C PHE A 115 6.19 -12.17 1.27
N THR A 116 4.99 -12.71 1.10
CA THR A 116 4.78 -14.04 0.50
C THR A 116 5.35 -14.13 -0.93
N TYR A 117 5.20 -13.06 -1.71
CA TYR A 117 5.79 -12.97 -3.05
C TYR A 117 7.29 -13.16 -2.99
N TRP A 118 8.00 -12.42 -2.13
CA TRP A 118 9.45 -12.56 -2.00
C TRP A 118 9.88 -13.92 -1.48
N ASP A 119 9.04 -14.59 -0.69
CA ASP A 119 9.33 -15.93 -0.23
C ASP A 119 9.36 -16.97 -1.34
N SER A 120 8.49 -16.79 -2.33
CA SER A 120 8.38 -17.67 -3.51
C SER A 120 9.19 -17.20 -4.72
N TRP A 121 9.69 -15.96 -4.72
CA TRP A 121 10.33 -15.39 -5.91
C TRP A 121 11.60 -16.15 -6.30
N GLU A 122 11.70 -16.43 -7.60
CA GLU A 122 12.90 -16.96 -8.23
C GLU A 122 13.19 -16.26 -9.56
N PRO A 123 14.47 -16.18 -9.99
CA PRO A 123 14.80 -15.62 -11.29
C PRO A 123 14.18 -16.44 -12.44
N SER A 124 14.03 -15.82 -13.62
CA SER A 124 13.57 -16.53 -14.82
C SER A 124 14.44 -17.74 -15.16
N HIS A 125 13.88 -18.70 -15.87
CA HIS A 125 14.58 -19.93 -16.27
C HIS A 125 15.93 -19.64 -16.95
N ASN A 126 15.95 -18.69 -17.90
CA ASN A 126 17.17 -18.30 -18.61
C ASN A 126 18.21 -17.70 -17.65
N THR A 127 17.78 -16.81 -16.75
CA THR A 127 18.65 -16.24 -15.71
C THR A 127 19.21 -17.34 -14.81
N LYS A 128 18.41 -18.34 -14.43
CA LYS A 128 18.86 -19.48 -13.62
C LYS A 128 19.92 -20.32 -14.33
N MET A 129 19.78 -20.54 -15.64
CA MET A 129 20.82 -21.24 -16.43
C MET A 129 22.12 -20.43 -16.47
N GLU A 130 22.03 -19.12 -16.73
CA GLU A 130 23.20 -18.23 -16.78
C GLU A 130 23.94 -18.18 -15.43
N ILE A 131 23.20 -18.12 -14.30
CA ILE A 131 23.78 -18.23 -12.94
C ILE A 131 24.57 -19.53 -12.77
N LYS A 132 24.00 -20.66 -13.21
CA LYS A 132 24.65 -21.97 -13.08
C LYS A 132 25.95 -22.03 -13.87
N GLU A 133 25.97 -21.51 -15.10
CA GLU A 133 27.19 -21.49 -15.92
C GLU A 133 28.27 -20.59 -15.30
N LEU A 134 27.93 -19.38 -14.88
CA LEU A 134 28.90 -18.46 -14.25
C LEU A 134 29.51 -19.07 -12.99
N ASN A 135 28.71 -19.73 -12.16
CA ASN A 135 29.19 -20.32 -10.91
C ASN A 135 29.97 -21.63 -11.08
N LYS A 136 29.97 -22.26 -12.26
CA LYS A 136 30.84 -23.43 -12.54
C LYS A 136 32.32 -23.03 -12.67
N VAL A 137 32.59 -21.79 -13.04
CA VAL A 137 33.96 -21.28 -13.22
C VAL A 137 34.60 -21.12 -11.85
N LYS A 138 35.56 -21.97 -11.50
CA LYS A 138 36.37 -21.78 -10.28
C LYS A 138 37.25 -20.53 -10.45
N PRO A 139 37.43 -19.71 -9.40
CA PRO A 139 38.40 -18.61 -9.46
C PRO A 139 39.80 -19.18 -9.74
N ALA A 140 40.53 -18.52 -10.64
CA ALA A 140 41.95 -18.73 -10.86
C ALA A 140 42.77 -18.24 -9.65
#